data_AF-A0A7K5PEF2-F1
#
_entry.id   AF-A0A7K5PEF2-F1
#
_cell.length_a   1.000
_cell.length_b   1.000
_cell.length_c   1.000
_cell.angle_alpha   90.00
_cell.angle_beta   90.00
_cell.angle_gamma   90.00
#
_symmetry.space_group_name_H-M   'P 1'
#
loop_
_entity.id
_entity.type
_entity.pdbx_description
1 polymer ?
#
loop_
_entity_poly.entity_id
_entity_poly.type
_entity_poly.pdbx_seq_one_letter_code
_entity_poly.pdbx_strand_id
1 'polypeptide(L)'
;SKMPLLSVPKEVAVGTAMLGVAFATGMLAGKRYPSLVFGTPSGMIGKNSPLRQYILDHSLREHPILKKLRLLTADHPWGRMMVSCEQAQLMANLVKLIKAKKVIEVGVFTGYNALNMALVLPDNGRVIACDINEDYAKIGRPLWKEAGVEHKIDLRIKPAIQTLDELLASGEAETFDFAFIDADKENYNEYYEKCLRLIKKGGIIAIDNVFWNGKVLKPRKGDLAAQSIHHLNEKLLRDARVNISMLPMGDGVTLAFKL
;
A
#
# COMPACT_ATOMS: atom_id res chain seq x y z
N SER A 1 57.40 14.45 14.11
CA SER A 1 56.46 15.28 13.34
C SER A 1 55.13 15.30 14.07
N LYS A 2 54.76 16.45 14.68
CA LYS A 2 53.53 16.62 15.47
C LYS A 2 52.39 16.95 14.50
N MET A 3 51.35 16.12 14.47
CA MET A 3 50.08 16.47 13.82
C MET A 3 49.19 17.26 14.80
N PRO A 4 48.49 18.30 14.34
CA PRO A 4 47.64 19.12 15.22
C PRO A 4 46.30 18.42 15.50
N LEU A 5 45.88 18.44 16.77
CA LEU A 5 44.50 18.15 17.17
C LEU A 5 43.58 19.20 16.53
N LEU A 6 42.65 18.78 15.66
CA LEU A 6 41.47 19.58 15.36
C LEU A 6 40.57 19.60 16.59
N SER A 7 40.39 20.79 17.15
CA SER A 7 39.43 21.10 18.21
C SER A 7 38.00 20.98 17.68
N VAL A 8 37.23 20.04 18.23
CA VAL A 8 35.78 19.97 18.03
C VAL A 8 35.11 21.01 18.95
N PRO A 9 34.17 21.85 18.47
CA PRO A 9 33.46 22.82 19.30
C PRO A 9 32.63 22.13 20.40
N LYS A 10 32.60 22.72 21.60
CA LYS A 10 31.91 22.20 22.81
C LYS A 10 30.37 22.17 22.73
N GLU A 11 29.78 22.38 21.56
CA GLU A 11 28.32 22.47 21.37
C GLU A 11 27.69 21.21 20.76
N VAL A 12 28.50 20.21 20.35
CA VAL A 12 27.99 18.96 19.74
C VAL A 12 27.90 17.79 20.74
N ALA A 13 28.39 17.96 21.98
CA ALA A 13 28.43 16.89 22.99
C ALA A 13 27.23 16.86 23.96
N VAL A 14 26.25 17.77 23.83
CA VAL A 14 25.12 17.88 24.78
C VAL A 14 23.82 17.21 24.26
N GLY A 15 23.80 16.73 23.01
CA GLY A 15 22.60 16.17 22.38
C GLY A 15 22.31 14.68 22.64
N THR A 16 23.28 13.89 23.10
CA THR A 16 23.18 12.42 23.11
C THR A 16 23.09 11.78 24.51
N ALA A 17 23.26 12.55 25.59
CA ALA A 17 23.15 12.02 26.96
C ALA A 17 21.77 12.24 27.62
N MET A 18 20.94 13.15 27.11
CA MET A 18 19.64 13.51 27.72
C MET A 18 18.47 12.59 27.33
N LEU A 19 18.59 11.82 26.24
CA LEU A 19 17.55 10.87 25.81
C LEU A 19 17.67 9.48 26.46
N GLY A 20 18.85 9.13 26.99
CA GLY A 20 19.09 7.84 27.65
C GLY A 20 18.63 7.76 29.12
N VAL A 21 18.47 8.90 29.80
CA VAL A 21 18.14 8.93 31.24
C VAL A 21 16.62 9.05 31.48
N ALA A 22 15.87 9.59 30.53
CA ALA A 22 14.41 9.70 30.63
C ALA A 22 13.67 8.36 30.49
N PHE A 23 14.28 7.36 29.83
CA PHE A 23 13.67 6.03 29.68
C PHE A 23 13.93 5.12 30.89
N ALA A 24 15.02 5.35 31.64
CA ALA A 24 15.40 4.52 32.79
C ALA A 24 14.81 4.96 34.14
N THR A 25 14.37 6.22 34.26
CA THR A 25 13.79 6.75 35.52
C THR A 25 12.26 6.57 35.63
N GLY A 26 11.57 6.28 34.52
CA GLY A 26 10.12 6.05 34.49
C GLY A 26 9.65 4.68 34.98
N MET A 27 10.55 3.70 35.15
CA MET A 27 10.19 2.34 35.61
C MET A 27 10.22 2.16 37.14
N LEU A 28 10.74 3.13 37.91
CA LEU A 28 10.95 2.97 39.36
C LEU A 28 10.05 3.82 40.27
N ALA A 29 9.20 4.68 39.70
CA ALA A 29 8.24 5.45 40.48
C ALA A 29 6.82 5.12 39.99
N GLY A 30 6.10 4.29 40.76
CA GLY A 30 4.72 3.86 40.51
C GLY A 30 3.66 4.97 40.53
N LYS A 31 3.86 6.02 39.73
CA LYS A 31 2.86 7.05 39.46
C LYS A 31 2.09 6.66 38.20
N ARG A 32 0.88 6.14 38.40
CA ARG A 32 -0.14 6.07 37.34
C ARG A 32 -0.34 7.49 36.81
N TYR A 33 0.06 7.72 35.57
CA TYR A 33 -0.40 8.90 34.83
C TYR A 33 -1.93 8.81 34.72
N PRO A 34 -2.66 9.93 34.92
CA PRO A 34 -4.09 9.93 34.66
C PRO A 34 -4.28 9.53 33.20
N SER A 35 -5.12 8.53 32.98
CA SER A 35 -5.62 8.20 31.65
C SER A 35 -6.16 9.49 31.06
N LEU A 36 -5.46 10.06 30.07
CA LEU A 36 -6.07 11.01 29.16
C LEU A 36 -7.28 10.28 28.58
N VAL A 37 -8.45 10.62 29.11
CA VAL A 37 -9.72 10.37 28.46
C VAL A 37 -9.70 11.25 27.23
N PHE A 38 -9.06 10.76 26.18
CA PHE A 38 -9.39 11.21 24.84
C PHE A 38 -10.87 10.89 24.69
N GLY A 39 -11.67 11.91 24.39
CA GLY A 39 -13.04 11.69 23.91
C GLY A 39 -13.03 10.61 22.82
N THR A 40 -14.17 9.95 22.64
CA THR A 40 -14.40 8.89 21.63
C THR A 40 -13.45 9.00 20.44
N PRO A 41 -12.59 8.01 20.16
CA PRO A 41 -11.60 8.14 19.10
C PRO A 41 -12.30 8.40 17.76
N SER A 42 -12.13 9.62 17.24
CA SER A 42 -12.59 10.08 15.93
C SER A 42 -11.77 9.44 14.78
N GLY A 43 -11.53 8.13 14.85
CA GLY A 43 -10.32 7.54 14.27
C GLY A 43 -10.42 6.99 12.85
N MET A 44 -11.61 6.59 12.37
CA MET A 44 -11.76 6.03 11.03
C MET A 44 -13.06 6.48 10.38
N ILE A 45 -12.96 6.95 9.15
CA ILE A 45 -14.10 7.36 8.35
C ILE A 45 -14.79 6.08 7.85
N GLY A 46 -15.87 5.70 8.53
CA GLY A 46 -16.65 4.52 8.15
C GLY A 46 -17.16 4.61 6.71
N LYS A 47 -17.32 3.45 6.04
CA LYS A 47 -17.74 3.34 4.63
C LYS A 47 -19.03 4.11 4.29
N ASN A 48 -19.96 4.20 5.24
CA ASN A 48 -21.25 4.89 5.11
C ASN A 48 -21.29 6.23 5.90
N SER A 49 -20.14 6.76 6.30
CA SER A 49 -20.06 8.03 7.02
C SER A 49 -20.44 9.20 6.11
N PRO A 50 -21.25 10.17 6.58
CA PRO A 50 -21.48 11.43 5.85
C PRO A 50 -20.19 12.16 5.50
N LEU A 51 -19.15 12.04 6.33
CA LEU A 51 -17.84 12.60 6.05
C LEU A 51 -17.16 11.90 4.87
N ARG A 52 -17.34 10.58 4.72
CA ARG A 52 -16.84 9.87 3.52
C ARG A 52 -17.53 10.38 2.27
N GLN A 53 -18.85 10.52 2.32
CA GLN A 53 -19.62 11.04 1.20
C GLN A 53 -19.15 12.45 0.82
N TYR A 54 -18.94 13.31 1.81
CA TYR A 54 -18.36 14.64 1.60
C TYR A 54 -16.99 14.58 0.89
N ILE A 55 -16.09 13.68 1.32
CA ILE A 55 -14.79 13.48 0.64
C ILE A 55 -14.99 13.11 -0.82
N LEU A 56 -15.88 12.16 -1.12
CA LEU A 56 -16.15 11.74 -2.49
C LEU A 56 -16.71 12.90 -3.32
N ASP A 57 -17.73 13.59 -2.82
CA ASP A 57 -18.40 14.69 -3.52
C ASP A 57 -17.47 15.88 -3.80
N HIS A 58 -16.44 16.09 -2.96
CA HIS A 58 -15.55 17.25 -3.06
C HIS A 58 -14.15 16.92 -3.61
N SER A 59 -13.82 15.65 -3.86
CA SER A 59 -12.47 15.28 -4.34
C SER A 59 -12.44 14.26 -5.47
N LEU A 60 -13.45 13.40 -5.63
CA LEU A 60 -13.42 12.32 -6.60
C LEU A 60 -13.61 12.86 -8.03
N ARG A 61 -12.69 12.50 -8.92
CA ARG A 61 -12.70 12.80 -10.36
C ARG A 61 -12.58 11.50 -11.15
N GLU A 62 -13.52 10.59 -10.89
CA GLU A 62 -13.55 9.25 -11.46
C GLU A 62 -13.81 9.29 -12.97
N HIS A 63 -12.99 8.59 -13.75
CA HIS A 63 -13.21 8.46 -15.20
C HIS A 63 -14.56 7.77 -15.47
N PRO A 64 -15.34 8.16 -16.49
CA PRO A 64 -16.64 7.53 -16.78
C PRO A 64 -16.59 6.01 -16.90
N ILE A 65 -15.52 5.48 -17.51
CA ILE A 65 -15.31 4.02 -17.62
C ILE A 65 -15.06 3.33 -16.26
N LEU A 66 -14.38 4.01 -15.33
CA LEU A 66 -14.17 3.51 -13.97
C LEU A 66 -15.50 3.49 -13.23
N LYS A 67 -16.29 4.56 -13.33
CA LYS A 67 -17.65 4.61 -12.78
C LYS A 67 -18.51 3.46 -13.29
N LYS A 68 -18.46 3.19 -14.60
CA LYS A 68 -19.16 2.05 -15.23
C LYS A 68 -18.71 0.72 -14.61
N LEU A 69 -17.40 0.48 -14.50
CA LEU A 69 -16.84 -0.74 -13.91
C LEU A 69 -17.22 -0.89 -12.44
N ARG A 70 -17.19 0.20 -11.68
CA ARG A 70 -17.58 0.21 -10.27
C ARG A 70 -19.04 -0.18 -10.08
N LEU A 71 -19.95 0.35 -10.90
CA LEU A 71 -21.37 0.00 -10.82
C LEU A 71 -21.59 -1.48 -11.16
N LEU A 72 -20.94 -2.00 -12.20
CA LEU A 72 -20.98 -3.44 -12.52
C LEU A 72 -20.40 -4.30 -11.39
N THR A 73 -19.31 -3.83 -10.78
CA THR A 73 -18.66 -4.54 -9.66
C THR A 73 -19.53 -4.53 -8.41
N ALA A 74 -20.32 -3.46 -8.18
CA ALA A 74 -21.21 -3.34 -7.04
C ALA A 74 -22.34 -4.39 -7.06
N ASP A 75 -22.77 -4.82 -8.24
CA ASP A 75 -23.79 -5.87 -8.43
C ASP A 75 -23.23 -7.30 -8.27
N HIS A 76 -21.90 -7.46 -8.25
CA HIS A 76 -21.26 -8.75 -8.05
C HIS A 76 -21.37 -9.20 -6.57
N PRO A 77 -21.57 -10.49 -6.25
CA PRO A 77 -21.68 -10.97 -4.86
C PRO A 77 -20.47 -10.62 -3.98
N TRP A 78 -19.30 -10.48 -4.59
CA TRP A 78 -18.04 -10.09 -3.94
C TRP A 78 -17.66 -8.62 -4.16
N GLY A 79 -18.59 -7.77 -4.62
CA GLY A 79 -18.32 -6.36 -4.98
C GLY A 79 -17.69 -5.52 -3.87
N ARG A 80 -17.88 -5.92 -2.60
CA ARG A 80 -17.23 -5.31 -1.44
C ARG A 80 -15.69 -5.43 -1.41
N MET A 81 -15.11 -6.33 -2.20
CA MET A 81 -13.66 -6.52 -2.32
C MET A 81 -12.99 -5.43 -3.16
N MET A 82 -13.76 -4.66 -3.94
CA MET A 82 -13.19 -3.61 -4.76
C MET A 82 -12.57 -2.52 -3.87
N VAL A 83 -11.36 -2.08 -4.23
CA VAL A 83 -10.71 -0.91 -3.63
C VAL A 83 -11.63 0.32 -3.68
N SER A 84 -11.53 1.16 -2.66
CA SER A 84 -12.32 2.40 -2.61
C SER A 84 -11.90 3.39 -3.71
N CYS A 85 -12.86 4.17 -4.23
CA CYS A 85 -12.63 5.08 -5.36
C CYS A 85 -11.58 6.15 -5.05
N GLU A 86 -11.65 6.71 -3.85
CA GLU A 86 -10.72 7.71 -3.33
C GLU A 86 -9.29 7.17 -3.22
N GLN A 87 -9.15 5.90 -2.85
CA GLN A 87 -7.86 5.23 -2.76
C GLN A 87 -7.30 4.88 -4.13
N ALA A 88 -8.11 4.36 -5.05
CA ALA A 88 -7.69 4.18 -6.44
C ALA A 88 -7.25 5.51 -7.07
N GLN A 89 -7.99 6.60 -6.84
CA GLN A 89 -7.60 7.92 -7.32
C GLN A 89 -6.23 8.35 -6.76
N LEU A 90 -5.95 8.09 -5.48
CA LEU A 90 -4.62 8.31 -4.91
C LEU A 90 -3.55 7.48 -5.64
N MET A 91 -3.80 6.19 -5.89
CA MET A 91 -2.84 5.33 -6.59
C MET A 91 -2.53 5.87 -7.99
N ALA A 92 -3.54 6.24 -8.78
CA ALA A 92 -3.35 6.85 -10.09
C ALA A 92 -2.58 8.18 -10.02
N ASN A 93 -2.88 9.02 -9.02
CA ASN A 93 -2.15 10.27 -8.82
C ASN A 93 -0.68 10.02 -8.48
N LEU A 94 -0.36 9.02 -7.65
CA LEU A 94 1.02 8.63 -7.32
C LEU A 94 1.75 8.08 -8.55
N VAL A 95 1.13 7.16 -9.29
CA VAL A 95 1.65 6.60 -10.56
C VAL A 95 1.98 7.72 -11.54
N LYS A 96 1.09 8.72 -11.68
CA LYS A 96 1.31 9.89 -12.53
C LYS A 96 2.41 10.81 -12.00
N LEU A 97 2.43 11.06 -10.69
CA LEU A 97 3.42 11.92 -10.02
C LEU A 97 4.85 11.41 -10.23
N ILE A 98 5.07 10.10 -10.09
CA ILE A 98 6.39 9.48 -10.27
C ILE A 98 6.71 9.18 -11.74
N LYS A 99 5.81 9.55 -12.68
CA LYS A 99 5.93 9.28 -14.12
C LYS A 99 6.17 7.80 -14.41
N ALA A 100 5.43 6.94 -13.73
CA ALA A 100 5.56 5.49 -13.86
C ALA A 100 5.30 5.02 -15.30
N LYS A 101 5.96 3.93 -15.68
CA LYS A 101 5.80 3.20 -16.93
C LYS A 101 5.48 1.74 -16.69
N LYS A 102 6.03 1.10 -15.66
CA LYS A 102 5.80 -0.30 -15.32
C LYS A 102 5.25 -0.39 -13.90
N VAL A 103 4.08 -0.98 -13.76
CA VAL A 103 3.43 -1.17 -12.46
C VAL A 103 3.02 -2.62 -12.27
N ILE A 104 2.99 -3.07 -11.02
CA ILE A 104 2.53 -4.41 -10.62
C ILE A 104 1.23 -4.25 -9.83
N GLU A 105 0.25 -5.11 -10.10
CA GLU A 105 -0.95 -5.26 -9.27
C GLU A 105 -1.09 -6.71 -8.85
N VAL A 106 -1.09 -6.95 -7.55
CA VAL A 106 -1.28 -8.26 -6.94
C VAL A 106 -2.69 -8.29 -6.35
N GLY A 107 -3.59 -9.04 -6.98
CA GLY A 107 -5.03 -9.01 -6.72
C GLY A 107 -5.74 -7.99 -7.62
N VAL A 108 -6.40 -8.47 -8.66
CA VAL A 108 -7.03 -7.64 -9.71
C VAL A 108 -8.54 -7.58 -9.51
N PHE A 109 -9.15 -8.69 -9.10
CA PHE A 109 -10.59 -8.88 -9.02
C PHE A 109 -11.27 -8.48 -10.35
N THR A 110 -12.18 -7.51 -10.35
CA THR A 110 -12.82 -7.00 -11.56
C THR A 110 -11.98 -5.99 -12.33
N GLY A 111 -10.79 -5.63 -11.83
CA GLY A 111 -9.83 -4.80 -12.55
C GLY A 111 -10.03 -3.29 -12.41
N TYR A 112 -10.72 -2.83 -11.37
CA TYR A 112 -10.97 -1.40 -11.17
C TYR A 112 -9.67 -0.61 -10.96
N ASN A 113 -8.75 -1.09 -10.11
CA ASN A 113 -7.46 -0.41 -9.91
C ASN A 113 -6.52 -0.57 -11.11
N ALA A 114 -6.49 -1.76 -11.73
CA ALA A 114 -5.72 -2.02 -12.95
C ALA A 114 -6.09 -1.06 -14.08
N LEU A 115 -7.39 -0.89 -14.31
CA LEU A 115 -7.92 0.07 -15.28
C LEU A 115 -7.52 1.50 -14.92
N ASN A 116 -7.65 1.86 -13.65
CA ASN A 116 -7.33 3.19 -13.14
C ASN A 116 -5.85 3.55 -13.32
N MET A 117 -4.92 2.61 -13.05
CA MET A 117 -3.51 2.81 -13.31
C MET A 117 -3.20 2.84 -14.81
N ALA A 118 -3.77 1.95 -15.62
CA ALA A 118 -3.56 1.90 -17.06
C ALA A 118 -3.99 3.20 -17.79
N LEU A 119 -5.05 3.85 -17.30
CA LEU A 119 -5.54 5.14 -17.83
C LEU A 119 -4.51 6.28 -17.67
N VAL A 120 -3.67 6.25 -16.63
CA VAL A 120 -2.70 7.33 -16.36
C VAL A 120 -1.29 7.03 -16.83
N LEU A 121 -0.98 5.77 -17.15
CA LEU A 121 0.30 5.37 -17.73
C LEU A 121 0.45 5.93 -19.16
N PRO A 122 1.68 6.19 -19.63
CA PRO A 122 1.93 6.50 -21.04
C PRO A 122 1.50 5.34 -21.94
N ASP A 123 1.43 5.57 -23.26
CA ASP A 123 0.96 4.56 -24.21
C ASP A 123 1.79 3.26 -24.17
N ASN A 124 3.11 3.40 -24.03
CA ASN A 124 4.04 2.29 -23.85
C ASN A 124 4.14 1.77 -22.41
N GLY A 125 3.26 2.21 -21.51
CA GLY A 125 3.21 1.73 -20.14
C GLY A 125 2.61 0.33 -20.03
N ARG A 126 2.89 -0.34 -18.91
CA ARG A 126 2.45 -1.70 -18.62
C ARG A 126 2.01 -1.85 -17.16
N VAL A 127 0.88 -2.51 -16.97
CA VAL A 127 0.36 -3.03 -15.70
C VAL A 127 0.50 -4.55 -15.77
N ILE A 128 1.38 -5.12 -14.95
CA ILE A 128 1.41 -6.58 -14.73
C ILE A 128 0.37 -6.90 -13.66
N ALA A 129 -0.77 -7.41 -14.09
CA ALA A 129 -1.95 -7.63 -13.27
C ALA A 129 -2.02 -9.13 -12.90
N CYS A 130 -1.97 -9.47 -11.62
CA CYS A 130 -1.92 -10.85 -11.13
C CYS A 130 -3.22 -11.21 -10.41
N ASP A 131 -3.92 -12.24 -10.88
CA ASP A 131 -5.07 -12.80 -10.21
C ASP A 131 -5.09 -14.32 -10.35
N ILE A 132 -5.87 -15.01 -9.52
CA ILE A 132 -6.09 -16.46 -9.63
C ILE A 132 -7.42 -16.80 -10.31
N ASN A 133 -8.37 -15.86 -10.33
CA ASN A 133 -9.71 -16.11 -10.82
C ASN A 133 -9.97 -15.34 -12.12
N GLU A 134 -10.03 -16.08 -13.23
CA GLU A 134 -10.32 -15.50 -14.54
C GLU A 134 -11.73 -14.91 -14.63
N ASP A 135 -12.71 -15.49 -13.93
CA ASP A 135 -14.11 -15.08 -14.05
C ASP A 135 -14.36 -13.66 -13.53
N TYR A 136 -13.61 -13.23 -12.52
CA TYR A 136 -13.68 -11.85 -12.05
C TYR A 136 -13.17 -10.88 -13.11
N ALA A 137 -12.03 -11.20 -13.73
CA ALA A 137 -11.43 -10.33 -14.73
C ALA A 137 -12.23 -10.22 -16.03
N LYS A 138 -13.07 -11.22 -16.34
CA LYS A 138 -14.02 -11.17 -17.48
C LYS A 138 -15.00 -10.00 -17.37
N ILE A 139 -15.28 -9.50 -16.17
CA ILE A 139 -16.14 -8.32 -15.95
C ILE A 139 -15.43 -7.04 -16.40
N GLY A 140 -14.15 -6.89 -16.07
CA GLY A 140 -13.37 -5.67 -16.35
C GLY A 140 -12.80 -5.58 -17.76
N ARG A 141 -12.38 -6.71 -18.34
CA ARG A 141 -11.70 -6.75 -19.66
C ARG A 141 -12.44 -5.99 -20.78
N PRO A 142 -13.77 -6.14 -20.96
CA PRO A 142 -14.49 -5.37 -21.98
C PRO A 142 -14.35 -3.86 -21.80
N LEU A 143 -14.29 -3.39 -20.55
CA LEU A 143 -14.15 -1.96 -20.22
C LEU A 143 -12.71 -1.48 -20.40
N TRP A 144 -11.70 -2.35 -20.23
CA TRP A 144 -10.31 -2.02 -20.58
C TRP A 144 -10.16 -1.78 -22.09
N LYS A 145 -10.85 -2.60 -22.89
CA LYS A 145 -10.90 -2.44 -24.36
C LYS A 145 -11.67 -1.18 -24.76
N GLU A 146 -12.83 -0.94 -24.16
CA GLU A 146 -13.63 0.28 -24.37
C GLU A 146 -12.84 1.55 -24.02
N ALA A 147 -12.02 1.49 -22.96
CA ALA A 147 -11.13 2.58 -22.58
C ALA A 147 -9.88 2.74 -23.47
N GLY A 148 -9.63 1.81 -24.40
CA GLY A 148 -8.44 1.82 -25.26
C GLY A 148 -7.13 1.60 -24.52
N VAL A 149 -7.14 0.91 -23.38
CA VAL A 149 -5.94 0.65 -22.55
C VAL A 149 -5.67 -0.84 -22.31
N GLU A 150 -6.44 -1.74 -22.92
CA GLU A 150 -6.25 -3.19 -22.79
C GLU A 150 -4.82 -3.62 -23.13
N HIS A 151 -4.18 -3.01 -24.14
CA HIS A 151 -2.80 -3.29 -24.53
C HIS A 151 -1.76 -2.97 -23.46
N LYS A 152 -2.11 -2.15 -22.45
CA LYS A 152 -1.26 -1.84 -21.30
C LYS A 152 -1.40 -2.85 -20.17
N ILE A 153 -2.48 -3.64 -20.14
CA ILE A 153 -2.77 -4.54 -19.01
C ILE A 153 -2.40 -5.97 -19.41
N ASP A 154 -1.32 -6.46 -18.83
CA ASP A 154 -0.85 -7.84 -18.97
C ASP A 154 -1.40 -8.67 -17.79
N LEU A 155 -2.58 -9.27 -18.00
CA LEU A 155 -3.24 -10.09 -16.99
C LEU A 155 -2.66 -11.51 -16.96
N ARG A 156 -2.18 -11.92 -15.78
CA ARG A 156 -1.62 -13.24 -15.49
C ARG A 156 -2.56 -13.99 -14.54
N ILE A 157 -3.20 -15.05 -15.04
CA ILE A 157 -4.07 -15.93 -14.25
C ILE A 157 -3.27 -17.08 -13.66
N LYS A 158 -2.73 -16.88 -12.46
CA LYS A 158 -1.95 -17.85 -11.65
C LYS A 158 -1.59 -17.24 -10.29
N PRO A 159 -1.10 -18.02 -9.32
CA PRO A 159 -0.63 -17.47 -8.05
C PRO A 159 0.39 -16.35 -8.27
N ALA A 160 0.15 -15.19 -7.65
CA ALA A 160 0.97 -13.99 -7.90
C ALA A 160 2.46 -14.21 -7.58
N ILE A 161 2.77 -15.03 -6.57
CA ILE A 161 4.15 -15.46 -6.22
C ILE A 161 4.89 -15.98 -7.46
N GLN A 162 4.24 -16.83 -8.27
CA GLN A 162 4.84 -17.40 -9.48
C GLN A 162 5.14 -16.32 -10.52
N THR A 163 4.20 -15.40 -10.76
CA THR A 163 4.43 -14.27 -11.66
C THR A 163 5.58 -13.39 -11.19
N LEU A 164 5.66 -13.10 -9.89
CA LEU A 164 6.75 -12.27 -9.33
C LEU A 164 8.12 -12.98 -9.43
N ASP A 165 8.16 -14.29 -9.23
CA ASP A 165 9.39 -15.08 -9.39
C ASP A 165 9.85 -15.18 -10.85
N GLU A 166 8.91 -15.34 -11.79
CA GLU A 166 9.22 -15.31 -13.23
C GLU A 166 9.79 -13.96 -13.66
N LEU A 167 9.24 -12.85 -13.17
CA LEU A 167 9.77 -11.51 -13.44
C LEU A 167 11.21 -11.39 -12.92
N LEU A 168 11.46 -11.79 -11.68
CA LEU A 168 12.80 -11.79 -11.08
C LEU A 168 13.78 -12.66 -11.87
N ALA A 169 13.37 -13.88 -12.25
CA ALA A 169 14.18 -14.80 -13.05
C ALA A 169 14.46 -14.27 -14.46
N SER A 170 13.57 -13.44 -15.00
CA SER A 170 13.72 -12.79 -16.31
C SER A 170 14.57 -11.51 -16.25
N GLY A 171 15.21 -11.22 -15.13
CA GLY A 171 16.08 -10.05 -14.96
C GLY A 171 15.35 -8.73 -14.74
N GLU A 172 14.07 -8.77 -14.33
CA GLU A 172 13.25 -7.57 -14.10
C GLU A 172 13.44 -6.95 -12.70
N ALA A 173 14.53 -7.28 -12.01
CA ALA A 173 14.85 -6.66 -10.74
C ALA A 173 15.07 -5.15 -10.92
N GLU A 174 14.48 -4.36 -10.01
CA GLU A 174 14.55 -2.89 -10.02
C GLU A 174 14.07 -2.21 -11.32
N THR A 175 13.17 -2.82 -12.10
CA THR A 175 12.64 -2.23 -13.33
C THR A 175 11.23 -1.64 -13.19
N PHE A 176 10.53 -1.92 -12.09
CA PHE A 176 9.17 -1.44 -11.86
C PHE A 176 9.15 -0.13 -11.06
N ASP A 177 8.16 0.71 -11.34
CA ASP A 177 8.00 2.02 -10.72
C ASP A 177 7.04 2.00 -9.52
N PHE A 178 6.01 1.16 -9.60
CA PHE A 178 4.94 1.09 -8.63
C PHE A 178 4.44 -0.35 -8.44
N ALA A 179 4.08 -0.75 -7.23
CA ALA A 179 3.38 -2.00 -6.96
C ALA A 179 2.19 -1.75 -6.03
N PHE A 180 1.04 -2.38 -6.33
CA PHE A 180 -0.12 -2.44 -5.46
C PHE A 180 -0.34 -3.88 -4.99
N ILE A 181 -0.44 -4.10 -3.68
CA ILE A 181 -0.64 -5.41 -3.07
C ILE A 181 -2.00 -5.43 -2.38
N ASP A 182 -2.97 -6.15 -2.97
CA ASP A 182 -4.30 -6.40 -2.42
C ASP A 182 -4.83 -7.82 -2.74
N ALA A 183 -4.18 -8.84 -2.19
CA ALA A 183 -4.58 -10.24 -2.38
C ALA A 183 -4.84 -10.98 -1.04
N ASP A 184 -4.52 -12.26 -0.98
CA ASP A 184 -4.58 -13.08 0.24
C ASP A 184 -3.51 -12.65 1.25
N LYS A 185 -3.94 -12.43 2.50
CA LYS A 185 -3.14 -11.71 3.50
C LYS A 185 -1.99 -12.53 4.07
N GLU A 186 -2.10 -13.86 3.99
CA GLU A 186 -1.06 -14.78 4.46
C GLU A 186 0.25 -14.61 3.70
N ASN A 187 0.18 -14.30 2.41
CA ASN A 187 1.35 -14.14 1.53
C ASN A 187 1.86 -12.70 1.42
N TYR A 188 1.29 -11.74 2.15
CA TYR A 188 1.67 -10.33 2.02
C TYR A 188 3.16 -10.05 2.26
N ASN A 189 3.79 -10.76 3.21
CA ASN A 189 5.23 -10.62 3.43
C ASN A 189 6.03 -11.08 2.21
N GLU A 190 5.62 -12.17 1.55
CA GLU A 190 6.29 -12.63 0.35
C GLU A 190 6.07 -11.68 -0.83
N TYR A 191 4.85 -11.19 -1.02
CA TYR A 191 4.56 -10.17 -2.03
C TYR A 191 5.42 -8.93 -1.82
N TYR A 192 5.48 -8.41 -0.59
CA TYR A 192 6.30 -7.25 -0.25
C TYR A 192 7.78 -7.49 -0.58
N GLU A 193 8.38 -8.60 -0.15
CA GLU A 193 9.80 -8.86 -0.40
C GLU A 193 10.12 -9.01 -1.90
N LYS A 194 9.26 -9.68 -2.66
CA LYS A 194 9.45 -9.82 -4.11
C LYS A 194 9.24 -8.49 -4.82
N CYS A 195 8.18 -7.75 -4.50
CA CYS A 195 7.93 -6.41 -5.03
C CYS A 195 9.09 -5.46 -4.70
N LEU A 196 9.65 -5.50 -3.50
CA LEU A 196 10.79 -4.65 -3.13
C LEU A 196 12.05 -4.93 -3.97
N ARG A 197 12.25 -6.18 -4.41
CA ARG A 197 13.32 -6.53 -5.36
C ARG A 197 13.02 -6.07 -6.79
N LEU A 198 11.75 -6.09 -7.20
CA LEU A 198 11.31 -5.69 -8.55
C LEU A 198 11.19 -4.16 -8.71
N ILE A 199 10.87 -3.45 -7.64
CA ILE A 199 10.68 -2.00 -7.63
C ILE A 199 12.04 -1.30 -7.63
N LYS A 200 12.20 -0.27 -8.47
CA LYS A 200 13.39 0.56 -8.53
C LYS A 200 13.51 1.49 -7.32
N LYS A 201 14.71 2.01 -7.04
CA LYS A 201 14.89 3.07 -6.05
C LYS A 201 14.04 4.30 -6.39
N GLY A 202 13.38 4.87 -5.38
CA GLY A 202 12.38 5.92 -5.54
C GLY A 202 11.01 5.44 -6.02
N GLY A 203 10.84 4.14 -6.30
CA GLY A 203 9.55 3.54 -6.57
C GLY A 203 8.73 3.30 -5.32
N ILE A 204 7.44 2.98 -5.50
CA ILE A 204 6.46 2.92 -4.41
C ILE A 204 5.80 1.54 -4.37
N ILE A 205 5.67 0.97 -3.18
CA ILE A 205 4.82 -0.19 -2.91
C ILE A 205 3.66 0.28 -2.04
N ALA A 206 2.44 0.17 -2.54
CA ALA A 206 1.21 0.40 -1.80
C ALA A 206 0.62 -0.94 -1.36
N ILE A 207 0.38 -1.09 -0.06
CA ILE A 207 -0.09 -2.33 0.56
C ILE A 207 -1.45 -2.03 1.18
N ASP A 208 -2.50 -2.71 0.71
CA ASP A 208 -3.88 -2.44 1.13
C ASP A 208 -4.31 -3.25 2.35
N ASN A 209 -5.40 -2.81 3.00
CA ASN A 209 -6.04 -3.41 4.16
C ASN A 209 -5.11 -3.65 5.37
N VAL A 210 -4.16 -2.75 5.60
CA VAL A 210 -3.16 -2.90 6.68
C VAL A 210 -3.73 -2.75 8.08
N PHE A 211 -4.98 -2.29 8.23
CA PHE A 211 -5.70 -2.31 9.52
C PHE A 211 -6.50 -3.59 9.73
N TRP A 212 -6.83 -4.30 8.65
CA TRP A 212 -7.59 -5.55 8.65
C TRP A 212 -8.83 -5.51 9.55
N ASN A 213 -9.68 -4.50 9.36
CA ASN A 213 -10.87 -4.18 10.15
C ASN A 213 -10.57 -4.02 11.66
N GLY A 214 -9.38 -3.48 11.98
CA GLY A 214 -8.89 -3.31 13.35
C GLY A 214 -8.43 -4.62 14.03
N LYS A 215 -8.48 -5.77 13.35
CA LYS A 215 -8.05 -7.06 13.93
C LYS A 215 -6.56 -7.07 14.28
N VAL A 216 -5.76 -6.22 13.64
CA VAL A 216 -4.32 -6.06 13.94
C VAL A 216 -4.05 -5.55 15.35
N LEU A 217 -5.03 -4.93 16.02
CA LEU A 217 -4.89 -4.43 17.38
C LEU A 217 -4.80 -5.58 18.40
N LYS A 218 -5.49 -6.70 18.13
CA LYS A 218 -5.50 -7.91 18.96
C LYS A 218 -5.67 -9.15 18.07
N PRO A 219 -4.63 -9.56 17.32
CA PRO A 219 -4.69 -10.74 16.45
C PRO A 219 -5.01 -12.00 17.28
N ARG A 220 -6.10 -12.69 16.95
CA ARG A 220 -6.49 -13.90 17.68
C ARG A 220 -5.64 -15.09 17.24
N LYS A 221 -5.41 -16.05 18.15
CA LYS A 221 -4.82 -17.34 17.81
C LYS A 221 -5.70 -18.03 16.76
N GLY A 222 -5.11 -18.46 15.64
CA GLY A 222 -5.81 -19.07 14.50
C GLY A 222 -6.32 -18.09 13.44
N ASP A 223 -6.33 -16.77 13.68
CA ASP A 223 -6.62 -15.78 12.62
C ASP A 223 -5.31 -15.44 11.89
N LEU A 224 -4.89 -16.33 10.97
CA LEU A 224 -3.62 -16.23 10.26
C LEU A 224 -3.50 -14.92 9.48
N ALA A 225 -4.56 -14.50 8.80
CA ALA A 225 -4.59 -13.22 8.08
C ALA A 225 -4.28 -12.02 9.00
N ALA A 226 -4.94 -11.92 10.16
CA ALA A 226 -4.69 -10.83 11.11
C ALA A 226 -3.25 -10.86 11.66
N GLN A 227 -2.70 -12.04 11.92
CA GLN A 227 -1.32 -12.21 12.37
C GLN A 227 -0.32 -11.81 11.29
N SER A 228 -0.54 -12.23 10.04
CA SER A 228 0.33 -11.88 8.91
C SER A 228 0.37 -10.37 8.66
N ILE A 229 -0.78 -9.69 8.68
CA ILE A 229 -0.80 -8.22 8.55
C ILE A 229 -0.12 -7.53 9.73
N HIS A 230 -0.38 -7.99 10.95
CA HIS A 230 0.27 -7.43 12.15
C HIS A 230 1.81 -7.56 12.05
N HIS A 231 2.32 -8.74 11.72
CA HIS A 231 3.76 -8.98 11.56
C HIS A 231 4.36 -8.17 10.40
N LEU A 232 3.64 -8.02 9.30
CA LEU A 232 4.08 -7.17 8.19
C LEU A 232 4.19 -5.71 8.62
N ASN A 233 3.21 -5.17 9.33
CA ASN A 233 3.26 -3.79 9.82
C ASN A 233 4.46 -3.55 10.74
N GLU A 234 4.71 -4.49 11.67
CA GLU A 234 5.89 -4.46 12.55
C GLU A 234 7.21 -4.51 11.77
N LYS A 235 7.27 -5.34 10.72
CA LYS A 235 8.42 -5.44 9.82
C LYS A 235 8.65 -4.13 9.07
N LEU A 236 7.62 -3.58 8.43
CA LEU A 236 7.69 -2.34 7.64
C LEU A 236 8.20 -1.17 8.47
N LEU A 237 7.76 -1.06 9.74
CA LEU A 237 8.23 -0.02 10.65
C LEU A 237 9.75 -0.05 10.88
N ARG A 238 10.37 -1.22 10.79
CA ARG A 238 11.81 -1.43 11.05
C ARG A 238 12.62 -1.63 9.77
N ASP A 239 11.99 -1.60 8.60
CA ASP A 239 12.66 -1.89 7.35
C ASP A 239 13.43 -0.68 6.83
N ALA A 240 14.73 -0.67 7.08
CA ALA A 240 15.63 0.41 6.68
C ALA A 240 15.79 0.59 5.15
N ARG A 241 15.18 -0.28 4.32
CA ARG A 241 15.20 -0.17 2.85
C ARG A 241 14.14 0.79 2.31
N VAL A 242 13.20 1.22 3.14
CA VAL A 242 12.04 2.04 2.73
C VAL A 242 11.78 3.17 3.73
N ASN A 243 11.25 4.28 3.22
CA ASN A 243 10.46 5.21 4.04
C ASN A 243 9.00 4.80 3.97
N ILE A 244 8.24 4.87 5.07
CA ILE A 244 6.84 4.45 5.08
C ILE A 244 5.87 5.56 5.52
N SER A 245 4.64 5.47 5.04
CA SER A 245 3.49 6.24 5.54
C SER A 245 2.26 5.37 5.54
N MET A 246 1.63 5.20 6.71
CA MET A 246 0.40 4.41 6.87
C MET A 246 -0.79 5.35 6.95
N LEU A 247 -1.72 5.22 6.01
CA LEU A 247 -2.81 6.17 5.80
C LEU A 247 -4.16 5.53 6.15
N PRO A 248 -5.06 6.24 6.86
CA PRO A 248 -6.38 5.74 7.22
C PRO A 248 -7.39 5.92 6.07
N MET A 249 -7.07 5.38 4.90
CA MET A 249 -7.97 5.29 3.74
C MET A 249 -8.41 3.85 3.54
N GLY A 250 -9.68 3.63 3.22
CA GLY A 250 -10.23 2.27 3.11
C GLY A 250 -10.09 1.50 4.42
N ASP A 251 -9.55 0.28 4.36
CA ASP A 251 -9.17 -0.52 5.54
C ASP A 251 -7.68 -0.35 5.91
N GLY A 252 -7.15 0.86 5.64
CA GLY A 252 -5.76 1.23 5.82
C GLY A 252 -4.92 0.88 4.60
N VAL A 253 -4.05 1.82 4.18
CA VAL A 253 -3.03 1.57 3.15
C VAL A 253 -1.66 2.04 3.64
N THR A 254 -0.65 1.20 3.50
CA THR A 254 0.76 1.62 3.72
C THR A 254 1.42 1.92 2.39
N LEU A 255 1.98 3.11 2.26
CA LEU A 255 2.90 3.48 1.18
C LEU A 255 4.33 3.26 1.68
N ALA A 256 5.08 2.40 1.01
CA ALA A 256 6.50 2.17 1.21
C ALA A 256 7.29 2.71 0.01
N PHE A 257 8.13 3.71 0.23
CA PHE A 257 8.96 4.37 -0.76
C PHE A 257 10.38 3.78 -0.68
N LYS A 258 10.83 3.11 -1.74
CA LYS A 258 12.15 2.46 -1.78
C LYS A 258 13.30 3.47 -1.80
N LEU A 259 14.32 3.27 -0.95
CA LEU A 259 15.52 4.12 -0.83
C LEU A 259 16.64 3.78 -1.84
#